data_AF-A0A420YW70-F1
#
_entry.id   AF-A0A420YW70-F1
#
_cell.length_a   1.000
_cell.length_b   1.000
_cell.length_c   1.000
_cell.angle_alpha   90.00
_cell.angle_beta   90.00
_cell.angle_gamma   90.00
#
_symmetry.space_group_name_H-M   'P 1'
#
loop_
_entity.id
_entity.type
_entity.pdbx_description
1 polymer ?
#
loop_
_entity_poly.entity_id
_entity_poly.type
_entity_poly.pdbx_seq_one_letter_code
_entity_poly.pdbx_strand_id
1 'polypeptide(L)'
;MLKPTVSLLGGLLLAGLCSCSNLLDELPDERVYLDTPEKIQMHLTQAYPEASFATLGEFSSDNIDDYGTDNPNFSNFEQDIVYWLDGQEYGASDGLRSM
;
A
#
# COMPACT_ATOMS: atom_id res chain seq x y z
N MET A 1 -53.88 30.16 15.07
CA MET A 1 -52.57 29.61 15.50
C MET A 1 -52.13 28.37 14.72
N LEU A 2 -53.03 27.64 14.03
CA LEU A 2 -52.70 26.43 13.26
C LEU A 2 -51.99 26.65 11.90
N LYS A 3 -52.21 27.78 11.23
CA LYS A 3 -51.64 28.08 9.90
C LYS A 3 -50.10 28.17 9.87
N PRO A 4 -49.43 28.91 10.78
CA PRO A 4 -47.97 28.99 10.78
C PRO A 4 -47.32 27.66 11.18
N THR A 5 -47.95 26.88 12.06
CA THR A 5 -47.43 25.56 12.48
C THR A 5 -47.52 24.52 11.37
N VAL A 6 -48.59 24.51 10.56
CA VAL A 6 -48.70 23.63 9.38
C VAL A 6 -47.66 24.01 8.32
N SER A 7 -47.43 25.31 8.11
CA SER A 7 -46.42 25.79 7.16
C SER A 7 -45.00 25.44 7.60
N LEU A 8 -44.70 25.53 8.90
CA LEU A 8 -43.41 25.15 9.48
C LEU A 8 -43.17 23.64 9.37
N LEU A 9 -44.19 22.82 9.67
CA LEU A 9 -44.10 21.37 9.58
C LEU A 9 -43.94 20.89 8.13
N GLY A 10 -44.63 21.54 7.18
CA GLY A 10 -44.47 21.29 5.75
C GLY A 10 -43.07 21.62 5.24
N GLY A 11 -42.49 22.76 5.66
CA GLY A 11 -41.12 23.14 5.30
C GLY A 11 -40.06 22.18 5.83
N LEU A 12 -40.23 21.67 7.05
CA LEU A 12 -39.31 20.69 7.67
C LEU A 12 -39.34 19.33 6.94
N LEU A 13 -40.52 18.89 6.50
CA LEU A 13 -40.70 17.66 5.70
C LEU A 13 -40.03 17.77 4.32
N LEU A 14 -40.13 18.93 3.67
CA LEU A 14 -39.49 19.19 2.37
C LEU A 14 -37.95 19.24 2.48
N ALA A 15 -37.41 19.81 3.56
CA ALA A 15 -35.97 19.82 3.81
C ALA A 15 -35.40 18.42 4.07
N GLY A 16 -36.18 17.49 4.64
CA GLY A 16 -35.79 16.10 4.86
C GLY A 16 -35.72 15.24 3.59
N LEU A 17 -36.26 15.71 2.46
CA LEU A 17 -36.18 15.03 1.16
C LEU A 17 -34.91 15.41 0.37
N CYS A 18 -34.18 16.45 0.81
CA CYS A 18 -32.91 16.85 0.23
C CYS A 18 -31.79 15.95 0.79
N SER A 19 -31.55 14.80 0.16
CA SER A 19 -30.40 13.94 0.47
C SER A 19 -29.13 14.46 -0.20
N CYS A 20 -27.99 14.43 0.51
CA CYS A 20 -26.66 14.59 -0.09
C CYS A 20 -26.32 13.31 -0.88
N SER A 21 -26.76 13.22 -2.12
CA SER A 21 -26.55 12.04 -2.98
C SER A 21 -25.07 11.75 -3.23
N ASN A 22 -24.26 12.79 -3.38
CA ASN A 22 -22.91 12.64 -3.93
C ASN A 22 -21.88 12.05 -2.95
N LEU A 23 -22.19 11.91 -1.65
CA LEU A 23 -21.24 11.39 -0.66
C LEU A 23 -21.12 9.86 -0.68
N LEU A 24 -22.21 9.15 -1.02
CA LEU A 24 -22.21 7.68 -1.11
C LEU A 24 -21.93 7.17 -2.53
N ASP A 25 -21.91 8.07 -3.51
CA ASP A 25 -21.57 7.76 -4.90
C ASP A 25 -20.06 7.80 -5.16
N GLU A 26 -19.29 8.35 -4.23
CA GLU A 26 -17.82 8.37 -4.28
C GLU A 26 -17.28 7.02 -3.80
N LEU A 27 -16.47 6.35 -4.63
CA LEU A 27 -15.74 5.18 -4.19
C LEU A 27 -14.74 5.62 -3.09
N PRO A 28 -14.68 4.90 -1.96
CA PRO A 28 -13.79 5.26 -0.85
C PRO A 28 -12.30 5.06 -1.19
N ASP A 29 -11.99 4.50 -2.36
CA ASP A 29 -10.66 4.21 -2.86
C ASP A 29 -10.53 4.56 -4.36
N GLU A 30 -9.34 5.03 -4.76
CA GLU A 30 -9.00 5.23 -6.18
C GLU A 30 -8.77 3.87 -6.87
N ARG A 31 -9.85 3.14 -7.13
CA ARG A 31 -9.77 1.90 -7.91
C ARG A 31 -9.47 2.23 -9.37
N VAL A 32 -8.55 1.47 -9.95
CA VAL A 32 -8.32 1.47 -11.39
C VAL A 32 -9.54 0.85 -12.09
N TYR A 33 -10.21 1.62 -12.93
CA TYR A 33 -11.29 1.12 -13.79
C TYR A 33 -10.72 0.27 -14.93
N LEU A 34 -11.04 -1.03 -14.98
CA LEU A 34 -10.57 -1.99 -15.98
C LEU A 34 -11.59 -2.18 -17.12
N ASP A 35 -11.86 -1.11 -17.88
CA ASP A 35 -12.92 -1.03 -18.89
C ASP A 35 -12.43 -1.10 -20.34
N THR A 36 -11.11 -1.09 -20.57
CA THR A 36 -10.52 -1.25 -21.91
C THR A 36 -9.50 -2.39 -21.94
N PRO A 37 -9.29 -3.02 -23.11
CA PRO A 37 -8.23 -4.02 -23.29
C PRO A 37 -6.85 -3.53 -22.86
N GLU A 38 -6.52 -2.26 -23.11
CA GLU A 38 -5.23 -1.65 -22.77
C GLU A 38 -5.05 -1.53 -21.25
N LYS A 39 -6.08 -1.10 -20.52
CA LYS A 39 -6.02 -1.01 -19.05
C LYS A 39 -5.88 -2.38 -18.40
N ILE A 40 -6.57 -3.38 -18.96
CA ILE A 40 -6.43 -4.78 -18.53
C ILE A 40 -5.02 -5.29 -18.79
N GLN A 41 -4.46 -5.04 -19.98
CA GLN A 41 -3.10 -5.44 -20.33
C GLN A 41 -2.06 -4.81 -19.40
N MET A 42 -2.15 -3.50 -19.16
CA MET A 42 -1.24 -2.78 -18.27
C MET A 42 -1.27 -3.36 -16.85
N HIS A 43 -2.48 -3.57 -16.30
CA HIS A 43 -2.64 -4.14 -14.96
C HIS A 43 -2.03 -5.55 -14.85
N LEU A 44 -2.26 -6.41 -15.86
CA LEU A 44 -1.68 -7.75 -15.90
C LEU A 44 -0.15 -7.73 -15.97
N THR A 45 0.44 -6.80 -16.72
CA THR A 45 1.90 -6.67 -16.80
C THR A 45 2.52 -6.11 -15.52
N GLN A 46 1.85 -5.15 -14.88
CA GLN A 46 2.30 -4.55 -13.62
C GLN A 46 2.08 -5.45 -12.39
N ALA A 47 1.26 -6.50 -12.52
CA ALA A 47 1.04 -7.46 -11.44
C ALA A 47 2.28 -8.35 -11.17
N TYR A 48 3.22 -8.44 -12.11
CA TYR A 48 4.48 -9.13 -11.88
C TYR A 48 5.43 -8.22 -11.10
N PRO A 49 5.91 -8.65 -9.93
CA PRO A 49 6.81 -7.83 -9.13
C PRO A 49 8.16 -7.67 -9.82
N GLU A 50 8.73 -6.47 -9.79
CA GLU A 50 10.06 -6.19 -10.36
C GLU A 50 11.19 -6.83 -9.53
N ALA A 51 10.94 -7.14 -8.26
CA ALA A 51 11.87 -7.77 -7.33
C ALA A 51 11.17 -8.83 -6.48
N SER A 52 11.92 -9.83 -6.02
CA SER A 52 11.40 -10.93 -5.19
C SER A 52 11.86 -10.79 -3.74
N PHE A 53 11.00 -11.11 -2.79
CA PHE A 53 11.37 -11.23 -1.38
C PHE A 53 12.17 -12.53 -1.08
N ALA A 54 12.40 -13.38 -2.09
CA ALA A 54 13.04 -14.68 -1.91
C ALA A 54 14.42 -14.58 -1.25
N THR A 55 15.25 -13.61 -1.62
CA THR A 55 16.58 -13.40 -1.02
C THR A 55 16.49 -13.04 0.47
N LEU A 56 15.54 -12.17 0.84
CA LEU A 56 15.28 -11.83 2.25
C LEU A 56 14.79 -13.07 3.03
N GLY A 57 13.95 -13.89 2.39
CA GLY A 57 13.47 -15.16 2.96
C GLY A 57 14.60 -16.18 3.15
N GLU A 58 15.54 -16.27 2.21
CA GLU A 58 16.72 -17.14 2.32
C GLU A 58 17.59 -16.72 3.51
N PHE A 59 17.86 -15.42 3.67
CA PHE A 59 18.62 -14.90 4.82
C PHE A 59 17.89 -15.04 6.15
N SER A 60 16.56 -15.20 6.13
CA SER A 60 15.77 -15.50 7.33
C SER A 60 15.82 -16.98 7.74
N SER A 61 16.52 -17.83 6.99
CA SER A 61 16.73 -19.25 7.29
C SER A 61 18.02 -19.48 8.08
N ASP A 62 18.24 -20.72 8.50
CA ASP A 62 19.48 -21.18 9.13
C ASP A 62 20.60 -21.51 8.12
N ASN A 63 20.40 -21.24 6.83
CA ASN A 63 21.42 -21.43 5.79
C ASN A 63 22.38 -20.25 5.63
N ILE A 64 22.31 -19.24 6.51
CA ILE A 64 23.22 -18.10 6.43
C ILE A 64 24.66 -18.57 6.72
N ASP A 65 25.59 -18.22 5.84
CA ASP A 65 27.01 -18.58 5.98
C ASP A 65 27.73 -17.68 6.99
N ASP A 66 27.15 -17.49 8.19
CA ASP A 66 27.81 -16.75 9.25
C ASP A 66 28.73 -17.67 10.07
N TYR A 67 30.04 -17.59 9.79
CA TYR A 67 31.08 -18.25 10.57
C TYR A 67 31.86 -17.30 11.49
N GLY A 68 31.39 -16.06 11.67
CA GLY A 68 31.97 -15.05 12.55
C GLY A 68 32.67 -13.89 11.85
N THR A 69 33.37 -13.07 12.64
CA THR A 69 33.92 -11.76 12.24
C THR A 69 34.93 -11.80 11.09
N ASP A 70 35.51 -12.97 10.82
CA ASP A 70 36.52 -13.16 9.78
C ASP A 70 35.92 -13.63 8.46
N ASN A 71 34.58 -13.61 8.30
CA ASN A 71 33.93 -13.92 7.03
C ASN A 71 34.08 -12.78 6.02
N PRO A 72 34.86 -12.94 4.94
CA PRO A 72 35.00 -11.91 3.91
C PRO A 72 33.78 -11.82 2.99
N ASN A 73 32.87 -12.79 3.05
CA ASN A 73 31.68 -12.90 2.21
C ASN A 73 30.39 -12.48 2.94
N PHE A 74 30.49 -11.98 4.18
CA PHE A 74 29.32 -11.52 4.94
C PHE A 74 29.23 -10.00 4.85
N SER A 75 28.31 -9.51 4.03
CA SER A 75 28.11 -8.09 3.81
C SER A 75 27.38 -7.43 4.98
N ASN A 76 27.53 -6.10 5.11
CA ASN A 76 26.79 -5.33 6.12
C ASN A 76 25.27 -5.46 5.91
N PHE A 77 24.81 -5.56 4.66
CA PHE A 77 23.39 -5.76 4.35
C PHE A 77 22.86 -7.10 4.88
N GLU A 78 23.59 -8.19 4.64
CA GLU A 78 23.24 -9.51 5.17
C GLU A 78 23.24 -9.52 6.70
N GLN A 79 24.25 -8.90 7.32
CA GLN A 79 24.32 -8.75 8.77
C GLN A 79 23.11 -7.98 9.34
N ASP A 80 22.75 -6.86 8.73
CA ASP A 80 21.64 -6.04 9.19
C ASP A 80 20.30 -6.79 9.10
N ILE A 81 20.08 -7.55 8.02
CA ILE A 81 18.84 -8.32 7.81
C ILE A 81 18.75 -9.56 8.69
N VAL A 82 19.81 -10.38 8.73
CA VAL A 82 19.83 -11.65 9.47
C VAL A 82 19.65 -11.41 10.96
N TYR A 83 20.23 -10.33 11.48
CA TYR A 83 20.21 -9.99 12.90
C TYR A 83 19.18 -8.93 13.29
N TRP A 84 18.33 -8.51 12.36
CA TRP A 84 17.27 -7.51 12.60
C TRP A 84 17.82 -6.21 13.21
N LEU A 85 18.93 -5.73 12.67
CA LEU A 85 19.57 -4.49 13.09
C LEU A 85 18.98 -3.31 12.30
N ASP A 86 19.01 -2.12 12.91
CA ASP A 86 18.68 -0.88 12.21
C ASP A 86 19.81 -0.54 11.24
N GLY A 87 19.72 -1.07 10.01
CA GLY A 87 20.72 -0.87 8.98
C GLY A 87 20.89 0.59 8.59
N GLN A 88 22.12 0.97 8.25
CA GLN A 88 22.43 2.34 7.81
C GLN A 88 22.23 2.45 6.30
N GLU A 89 21.08 2.96 5.85
CA GLU A 89 20.89 3.33 4.44
C GLU A 89 21.76 4.54 4.08
N TYR A 90 22.92 4.31 3.46
CA TYR A 90 23.79 5.38 2.98
C TYR A 90 23.74 5.52 1.45
N GLY A 91 22.90 6.44 0.96
CA GLY A 91 22.98 6.96 -0.40
C GLY A 91 22.64 5.96 -1.52
N ALA A 92 23.41 5.98 -2.61
CA ALA A 92 23.16 5.16 -3.81
C ALA A 92 23.68 3.70 -3.70
N SER A 93 24.31 3.34 -2.58
CA SER A 93 24.64 1.96 -2.24
C SER A 93 23.56 1.38 -1.33
N ASP A 94 22.36 1.24 -1.88
CA ASP A 94 21.28 0.50 -1.23
C ASP A 94 21.61 -1.00 -1.39
N GLY A 95 21.75 -1.70 -0.27
CA GLY A 95 22.12 -3.12 -0.24
C GLY A 95 21.13 -4.03 -1.00
N LEU A 96 19.88 -3.59 -1.16
CA LEU A 96 18.88 -4.34 -1.95
C LEU A 96 19.01 -4.07 -3.47
N ARG A 97 19.54 -2.91 -3.87
CA ARG A 97 19.73 -2.54 -5.29
C ARG A 97 21.08 -2.99 -5.86
N SER A 98 21.99 -3.44 -5.00
CA SER A 98 23.28 -4.02 -5.39
C SER A 98 23.25 -5.54 -5.62
N MET A 99 22.08 -6.17 -5.47
CA MET A 99 21.84 -7.60 -5.70
C MET A 99 21.39 -7.90 -7.13
#